data_AF-A0A7V8TZT5-F1
#
_entry.id   AF-A0A7V8TZT5-F1
#
_cell.length_a   1.000
_cell.length_b   1.000
_cell.length_c   1.000
_cell.angle_alpha   90.00
_cell.angle_beta   90.00
_cell.angle_gamma   90.00
#
_symmetry.space_group_name_H-M   'P 1'
#
loop_
_entity.id
_entity.type
_entity.pdbx_description
1 polymer ?
#
loop_
_entity_poly.entity_id
_entity_poly.type
_entity_poly.pdbx_seq_one_letter_code
_entity_poly.pdbx_strand_id
1 'polypeptide(L)'
;MMIGIAEAAEALGVHQMLLAHIIDVGDVMPSQMPSGSVWQNIEDIRFSPSDLIAFAAELRERRFPHVFEQHGYVVPADAEFACGKGWERVIRKLATGLSAIPGPPPRFYGGKEKFGSFIAFISCEGDQREEVQVLKEAARKQSLRVCDECGASGRLRMGVSIAKTTCDRHARLAAPFREDDGEIVDLPPTGGPIYKDGRQGVYGKQENPKDYQCP
;
A
#
# COMPACT_ATOMS: atom_id res chain seq x y z
N MET A 1 33.07 -0.78 11.01
CA MET A 1 33.16 -0.11 9.70
C MET A 1 31.77 0.32 9.31
N MET A 2 31.59 1.54 8.83
CA MET A 2 30.30 2.02 8.33
C MET A 2 30.37 2.14 6.81
N ILE A 3 29.27 1.82 6.12
CA ILE A 3 29.19 1.81 4.66
C ILE A 3 28.13 2.79 4.16
N GLY A 4 28.27 3.24 2.91
CA GLY A 4 27.28 4.11 2.26
C GLY A 4 25.99 3.38 1.87
N ILE A 5 24.96 4.12 1.47
CA ILE A 5 23.68 3.52 1.05
C ILE A 5 23.78 2.68 -0.22
N ALA A 6 24.65 3.05 -1.18
CA ALA A 6 24.88 2.25 -2.38
C ALA A 6 25.46 0.87 -2.03
N GLU A 7 26.50 0.84 -1.19
CA GLU A 7 27.12 -0.39 -0.69
C GLU A 7 26.14 -1.22 0.16
N ALA A 8 25.33 -0.57 1.00
CA ALA A 8 24.29 -1.23 1.78
C ALA A 8 23.20 -1.85 0.90
N ALA A 9 22.79 -1.15 -0.16
CA ALA A 9 21.79 -1.62 -1.12
C ALA A 9 22.28 -2.85 -1.88
N GLU A 10 23.54 -2.82 -2.34
CA GLU A 10 24.20 -3.97 -2.95
C GLU A 10 24.26 -5.17 -1.99
N ALA A 11 24.72 -4.95 -0.75
CA ALA A 11 24.79 -6.00 0.27
C ALA A 11 23.43 -6.63 0.60
N LEU A 12 22.34 -5.85 0.51
CA LEU A 12 20.97 -6.30 0.76
C LEU A 12 20.25 -6.81 -0.50
N GLY A 13 20.90 -6.74 -1.67
CA GLY A 13 20.33 -7.17 -2.95
C GLY A 13 19.11 -6.37 -3.38
N VAL A 14 19.11 -5.06 -3.13
CA VAL A 14 18.00 -4.15 -3.46
C VAL A 14 18.50 -2.87 -4.13
N HIS A 15 17.58 -2.11 -4.73
CA HIS A 15 17.91 -0.79 -5.25
C HIS A 15 18.03 0.24 -4.12
N GLN A 16 19.01 1.14 -4.17
CA GLN A 16 19.23 2.15 -3.13
C GLN A 16 18.01 3.05 -2.85
N MET A 17 17.18 3.33 -3.87
CA MET A 17 15.94 4.08 -3.70
C MET A 17 14.93 3.38 -2.81
N LEU A 18 14.93 2.03 -2.78
CA LEU A 18 14.09 1.29 -1.84
C LEU A 18 14.57 1.49 -0.41
N LEU A 19 15.89 1.47 -0.16
CA LEU A 19 16.42 1.76 1.17
C LEU A 19 16.10 3.20 1.61
N ALA A 20 16.29 4.18 0.73
CA ALA A 20 15.94 5.57 1.02
C ALA A 20 14.45 5.70 1.36
N HIS A 21 13.57 5.02 0.61
CA HIS A 21 12.14 4.98 0.91
C HIS A 21 11.86 4.33 2.28
N ILE A 22 12.48 3.19 2.59
CA ILE A 22 12.31 2.52 3.89
C ILE A 22 12.77 3.42 5.04
N ILE A 23 13.86 4.15 4.89
CA ILE A 23 14.32 5.12 5.90
C ILE A 23 13.30 6.25 6.08
N ASP A 24 12.77 6.75 4.97
CA ASP A 24 11.85 7.88 4.96
C ASP A 24 10.51 7.52 5.64
N VAL A 25 10.01 6.30 5.45
CA VAL A 25 8.67 5.88 5.94
C VAL A 25 8.71 4.91 7.11
N GLY A 26 9.81 4.20 7.32
CA GLY A 26 9.90 3.10 8.25
C GLY A 26 10.22 3.52 9.69
N ASP A 27 10.34 2.49 10.54
CA ASP A 27 10.82 2.60 11.92
C ASP A 27 12.29 2.20 12.06
N VAL A 28 12.83 1.51 11.04
CA VAL A 28 14.24 1.10 11.03
C VAL A 28 15.07 2.25 10.48
N MET A 29 16.05 2.68 11.27
CA MET A 29 16.93 3.80 10.95
C MET A 29 18.39 3.35 10.90
N PRO A 30 19.19 3.89 9.98
CA PRO A 30 20.63 3.71 9.96
C PRO A 30 21.29 4.43 11.14
N SER A 31 22.49 3.98 11.50
CA SER A 31 23.26 4.52 12.62
C SER A 31 23.67 5.98 12.41
N GLN A 32 23.77 6.45 11.16
CA GLN A 32 23.98 7.85 10.83
C GLN A 32 22.98 8.31 9.77
N MET A 33 22.20 9.31 10.14
CA MET A 33 21.20 9.96 9.30
C MET A 33 21.75 11.28 8.73
N PRO A 34 21.30 11.69 7.53
CA PRO A 34 21.54 13.02 7.02
C PRO A 34 20.86 14.07 7.90
N SER A 35 21.39 15.29 7.88
CA SER A 35 20.63 16.46 8.31
C SER A 35 19.56 16.79 7.27
N GLY A 36 18.30 16.94 7.67
CA GLY A 36 17.21 17.33 6.78
C GLY A 36 16.59 16.15 6.02
N SER A 37 16.20 16.36 4.76
CA SER A 37 15.47 15.37 3.97
C SER A 37 16.38 14.20 3.54
N VAL A 38 15.90 12.97 3.74
CA VAL A 38 16.55 11.74 3.24
C VAL A 38 16.83 11.86 1.75
N TRP A 39 15.86 12.31 0.97
CA TRP A 39 15.91 12.36 -0.49
C TRP A 39 16.91 13.38 -1.06
N GLN A 40 17.25 14.42 -0.30
CA GLN A 40 18.20 15.44 -0.73
C GLN A 40 19.65 15.07 -0.38
N ASN A 41 19.84 14.24 0.64
CA ASN A 41 21.13 13.95 1.25
C ASN A 41 21.36 12.43 1.38
N ILE A 42 20.93 11.68 0.36
CA ILE A 42 21.00 10.20 0.35
C ILE A 42 22.44 9.71 0.57
N GLU A 43 23.42 10.41 0.00
CA GLU A 43 24.85 10.09 0.06
C GLU A 43 25.48 10.30 1.44
N ASP A 44 24.78 10.91 2.41
CA ASP A 44 25.26 11.12 3.77
C ASP A 44 24.82 10.01 4.74
N ILE A 45 23.94 9.11 4.29
CA ILE A 45 23.46 7.97 5.08
C ILE A 45 24.58 6.96 5.26
N ARG A 46 24.82 6.51 6.49
CA ARG A 46 25.81 5.45 6.77
C ARG A 46 25.22 4.34 7.63
N PHE A 47 25.52 3.10 7.22
CA PHE A 47 25.03 1.88 7.86
C PHE A 47 26.15 1.19 8.62
N SER A 48 25.85 0.76 9.85
CA SER A 48 26.63 -0.22 10.60
C SER A 48 26.24 -1.65 10.19
N PRO A 49 27.03 -2.67 10.55
CA PRO A 49 26.65 -4.07 10.32
C PRO A 49 25.33 -4.48 10.98
N SER A 50 25.01 -3.92 12.17
CA SER A 50 23.72 -4.18 12.82
C SER A 50 22.54 -3.56 12.08
N ASP A 51 22.75 -2.42 11.43
CA ASP A 51 21.70 -1.81 10.62
C ASP A 51 21.34 -2.72 9.45
N LEU A 52 22.33 -3.34 8.79
CA LEU A 52 22.07 -4.27 7.68
C LEU A 52 21.19 -5.46 8.13
N ILE A 53 21.39 -5.97 9.35
CA ILE A 53 20.53 -7.02 9.90
C ILE A 53 19.10 -6.52 10.09
N ALA A 54 18.93 -5.32 10.65
CA ALA A 54 17.62 -4.71 10.87
C ALA A 54 16.90 -4.41 9.55
N PHE A 55 17.60 -3.87 8.55
CA PHE A 55 17.07 -3.62 7.22
C PHE A 55 16.77 -4.91 6.46
N ALA A 56 17.57 -5.97 6.61
CA ALA A 56 17.25 -7.28 6.04
C ALA A 56 15.95 -7.86 6.61
N ALA A 57 15.70 -7.68 7.91
CA ALA A 57 14.44 -8.06 8.53
C ALA A 57 13.26 -7.21 8.00
N GLU A 58 13.42 -5.90 7.92
CA GLU A 58 12.40 -5.00 7.35
C GLU A 58 12.06 -5.33 5.89
N LEU A 59 13.08 -5.60 5.07
CA LEU A 59 12.91 -6.03 3.68
C LEU A 59 12.20 -7.37 3.57
N ARG A 60 12.47 -8.30 4.50
CA ARG A 60 11.76 -9.58 4.57
C ARG A 60 10.28 -9.36 4.84
N GLU A 61 9.91 -8.56 5.84
CA GLU A 61 8.49 -8.28 6.15
C GLU A 61 7.76 -7.63 4.96
N ARG A 62 8.45 -6.75 4.20
CA ARG A 62 7.91 -6.15 2.97
C ARG A 62 7.70 -7.14 1.82
N ARG A 63 8.21 -8.36 1.92
CA ARG A 63 7.94 -9.48 1.00
C ARG A 63 6.84 -10.41 1.49
N PHE A 64 6.11 -10.04 2.54
CA PHE A 64 4.91 -10.75 3.01
C PHE A 64 5.11 -12.25 3.30
N PRO A 65 6.17 -12.69 4.02
CA PRO A 65 6.48 -14.10 4.20
C PRO A 65 5.29 -14.90 4.76
N HIS A 66 4.56 -14.35 5.74
CA HIS A 66 3.39 -15.02 6.32
C HIS A 66 2.25 -15.23 5.33
N VAL A 67 2.11 -14.38 4.29
CA VAL A 67 1.11 -14.59 3.24
C VAL A 67 1.44 -15.88 2.49
N PHE A 68 2.68 -16.04 2.04
CA PHE A 68 3.11 -17.22 1.30
C PHE A 68 3.14 -18.48 2.16
N GLU A 69 3.65 -18.39 3.40
CA GLU A 69 3.74 -19.52 4.32
C GLU A 69 2.36 -20.08 4.70
N GLN A 70 1.37 -19.21 4.92
CA GLN A 70 0.06 -19.63 5.43
C GLN A 70 -0.97 -19.86 4.34
N HIS A 71 -0.81 -19.22 3.18
CA HIS A 71 -1.80 -19.21 2.11
C HIS A 71 -1.26 -19.69 0.77
N GLY A 72 -0.13 -20.42 0.75
CA GLY A 72 0.50 -20.96 -0.47
C GLY A 72 -0.43 -21.79 -1.38
N TYR A 73 -1.52 -22.32 -0.84
CA TYR A 73 -2.55 -23.05 -1.58
C TYR A 73 -3.37 -22.16 -2.54
N VAL A 74 -3.58 -20.89 -2.21
CA VAL A 74 -4.30 -19.90 -3.05
C VAL A 74 -3.39 -18.79 -3.55
N VAL A 75 -2.29 -18.49 -2.85
CA VAL A 75 -1.27 -17.51 -3.21
C VAL A 75 -0.04 -18.27 -3.73
N PRO A 76 0.15 -18.39 -5.06
CA PRO A 76 1.29 -19.09 -5.60
C PRO A 76 2.60 -18.36 -5.27
N ALA A 77 3.72 -19.09 -5.26
CA ALA A 77 5.04 -18.54 -4.93
C ALA A 77 5.51 -17.43 -5.89
N ASP A 78 4.93 -17.33 -7.09
CA ASP A 78 5.19 -16.30 -8.08
C ASP A 78 4.25 -15.09 -7.97
N ALA A 79 3.42 -15.00 -6.92
CA ALA A 79 2.54 -13.85 -6.72
C ALA A 79 3.34 -12.58 -6.41
N GLU A 80 2.97 -11.46 -7.03
CA GLU A 80 3.67 -10.17 -6.87
C GLU A 80 2.79 -9.12 -6.17
N PHE A 81 3.31 -8.55 -5.08
CA PHE A 81 2.63 -7.49 -4.32
C PHE A 81 3.39 -6.17 -4.44
N ALA A 82 2.82 -5.23 -5.20
CA ALA A 82 3.34 -3.87 -5.35
C ALA A 82 2.56 -2.90 -4.44
N CYS A 83 2.64 -3.12 -3.13
CA CYS A 83 2.04 -2.29 -2.10
C CYS A 83 2.87 -2.33 -0.81
N GLY A 84 2.62 -1.38 0.10
CA GLY A 84 3.32 -1.34 1.39
C GLY A 84 2.94 -2.49 2.33
N LYS A 85 3.85 -2.83 3.24
CA LYS A 85 3.69 -3.95 4.21
C LYS A 85 2.50 -3.78 5.15
N GLY A 86 2.03 -2.55 5.35
CA GLY A 86 0.90 -2.24 6.21
C GLY A 86 -0.40 -2.94 5.80
N TRP A 87 -0.51 -3.37 4.55
CA TRP A 87 -1.66 -4.13 4.06
C TRP A 87 -1.54 -5.65 4.17
N GLU A 88 -0.50 -6.20 4.80
CA GLU A 88 -0.36 -7.65 4.99
C GLU A 88 -1.62 -8.29 5.60
N ARG A 89 -2.20 -7.64 6.62
CA ARG A 89 -3.44 -8.14 7.26
C ARG A 89 -4.64 -8.14 6.32
N VAL A 90 -4.71 -7.19 5.37
CA VAL A 90 -5.75 -7.15 4.33
C VAL A 90 -5.55 -8.31 3.36
N ILE A 91 -4.31 -8.53 2.91
CA ILE A 91 -3.94 -9.59 1.97
C ILE A 91 -4.22 -10.97 2.58
N ARG A 92 -3.80 -11.21 3.83
CA ARG A 92 -4.06 -12.49 4.53
C ARG A 92 -5.55 -12.75 4.69
N LYS A 93 -6.34 -11.74 5.07
CA LYS A 93 -7.79 -11.92 5.23
C LYS A 93 -8.47 -12.25 3.89
N LEU A 94 -8.04 -11.61 2.80
CA LEU A 94 -8.50 -11.95 1.45
C LEU A 94 -8.14 -13.40 1.12
N ALA A 95 -6.88 -13.80 1.32
CA ALA A 95 -6.42 -15.16 1.05
C ALA A 95 -7.17 -16.22 1.88
N THR A 96 -7.47 -15.96 3.15
CA THR A 96 -8.34 -16.80 3.98
C THR A 96 -9.73 -16.95 3.36
N GLY A 97 -10.35 -15.85 2.92
CA GLY A 97 -11.66 -15.89 2.27
C GLY A 97 -11.64 -16.72 1.00
N LEU A 98 -10.63 -16.54 0.15
CA LEU A 98 -10.49 -17.31 -1.10
C LEU A 98 -10.28 -18.80 -0.84
N SER A 99 -9.58 -19.15 0.24
CA SER A 99 -9.33 -20.54 0.62
C SER A 99 -10.61 -21.26 1.09
N ALA A 100 -11.65 -20.52 1.46
CA ALA A 100 -12.92 -21.07 1.92
C ALA A 100 -13.94 -21.30 0.77
N ILE A 101 -13.66 -20.79 -0.44
CA ILE A 101 -14.53 -20.98 -1.60
C ILE A 101 -14.51 -22.45 -2.01
N PRO A 102 -15.68 -23.12 -2.16
CA PRO A 102 -15.74 -24.50 -2.62
C PRO A 102 -15.16 -24.70 -4.03
N GLY A 103 -14.62 -25.90 -4.27
CA GLY A 103 -14.06 -26.29 -5.56
C GLY A 103 -12.55 -26.05 -5.69
N PRO A 104 -12.02 -25.98 -6.92
CA PRO A 104 -10.62 -25.65 -7.16
C PRO A 104 -10.27 -24.27 -6.59
N PRO A 105 -9.10 -24.09 -5.97
CA PRO A 105 -8.76 -22.83 -5.33
C PRO A 105 -8.63 -21.69 -6.34
N PRO A 106 -9.28 -20.53 -6.10
CA PRO A 106 -8.95 -19.30 -6.81
C PRO A 106 -7.46 -18.99 -6.65
N ARG A 107 -6.81 -18.62 -7.76
CA ARG A 107 -5.38 -18.26 -7.76
C ARG A 107 -5.23 -16.76 -7.57
N PHE A 108 -4.73 -16.37 -6.41
CA PHE A 108 -4.43 -14.98 -6.02
C PHE A 108 -2.97 -14.64 -6.35
N TYR A 109 -2.73 -14.24 -7.59
CA TYR A 109 -1.38 -14.05 -8.15
C TYR A 109 -0.76 -12.67 -7.85
N GLY A 110 -1.31 -11.93 -6.89
CA GLY A 110 -0.72 -10.69 -6.40
C GLY A 110 -1.69 -9.51 -6.36
N GLY A 111 -1.15 -8.31 -6.22
CA GLY A 111 -1.93 -7.08 -6.19
C GLY A 111 -1.07 -5.84 -6.13
N LYS A 112 -1.68 -4.67 -6.27
CA LYS A 112 -0.97 -3.39 -6.22
C LYS A 112 -1.76 -2.31 -5.52
N GLU A 113 -1.06 -1.29 -5.06
CA GLU A 113 -1.68 -0.01 -4.73
C GLU A 113 -2.19 0.65 -6.01
N LYS A 114 -3.45 1.09 -5.98
CA LYS A 114 -4.01 1.99 -6.97
C LYS A 114 -5.10 2.84 -6.33
N PHE A 115 -5.03 4.15 -6.58
CA PHE A 115 -6.02 5.12 -6.10
C PHE A 115 -6.21 5.09 -4.57
N GLY A 116 -5.12 4.82 -3.85
CA GLY A 116 -5.09 4.69 -2.39
C GLY A 116 -5.66 3.38 -1.87
N SER A 117 -5.97 2.41 -2.73
CA SER A 117 -6.54 1.12 -2.33
C SER A 117 -5.76 -0.08 -2.88
N PHE A 118 -5.93 -1.23 -2.24
CA PHE A 118 -5.37 -2.49 -2.68
C PHE A 118 -6.24 -3.10 -3.78
N ILE A 119 -5.67 -3.27 -4.98
CA ILE A 119 -6.31 -3.94 -6.10
C ILE A 119 -5.72 -5.34 -6.24
N ALA A 120 -6.53 -6.35 -5.88
CA ALA A 120 -6.16 -7.75 -5.96
C ALA A 120 -6.29 -8.32 -7.38
N PHE A 121 -5.35 -9.18 -7.75
CA PHE A 121 -5.33 -9.91 -9.01
C PHE A 121 -5.60 -11.40 -8.76
N ILE A 122 -6.77 -11.87 -9.19
CA ILE A 122 -7.25 -13.21 -8.89
C ILE A 122 -7.87 -13.81 -10.14
N SER A 123 -7.50 -15.05 -10.47
CA SER A 123 -8.19 -15.90 -11.44
C SER A 123 -9.01 -16.96 -10.70
N CYS A 124 -10.21 -17.25 -11.21
CA CYS A 124 -11.15 -18.19 -10.61
C CYS A 124 -12.06 -18.79 -11.68
N GLU A 125 -12.74 -19.88 -11.34
CA GLU A 125 -13.74 -20.50 -12.19
C GLU A 125 -15.02 -19.64 -12.29
N GLY A 126 -15.84 -19.92 -13.30
CA GLY A 126 -17.01 -19.09 -13.64
C GLY A 126 -18.04 -18.96 -12.51
N ASP A 127 -18.30 -20.05 -11.80
CA ASP A 127 -19.20 -20.16 -10.66
C ASP A 127 -18.68 -19.47 -9.38
N GLN A 128 -17.37 -19.27 -9.27
CA GLN A 128 -16.73 -18.59 -8.13
C GLN A 128 -16.69 -17.06 -8.29
N ARG A 129 -16.99 -16.53 -9.48
CA ARG A 129 -16.74 -15.12 -9.82
C ARG A 129 -17.40 -14.13 -8.88
N GLU A 130 -18.65 -14.35 -8.52
CA GLU A 130 -19.41 -13.43 -7.66
C GLU A 130 -18.77 -13.34 -6.27
N GLU A 131 -18.51 -14.49 -5.65
CA GLU A 131 -17.89 -14.56 -4.33
C GLU A 131 -16.47 -13.96 -4.33
N VAL A 132 -15.67 -14.24 -5.36
CA VAL A 132 -14.35 -13.61 -5.54
C VAL A 132 -14.47 -12.09 -5.68
N GLN A 133 -15.44 -11.55 -6.43
CA GLN A 133 -15.63 -10.10 -6.52
C GLN A 133 -16.01 -9.49 -5.16
N VAL A 134 -16.87 -10.15 -4.39
CA VAL A 134 -17.25 -9.70 -3.03
C VAL A 134 -16.02 -9.62 -2.12
N LEU A 135 -15.17 -10.65 -2.14
CA LEU A 135 -13.94 -10.67 -1.34
C LEU A 135 -12.93 -9.61 -1.79
N LYS A 136 -12.76 -9.43 -3.11
CA LYS A 136 -11.90 -8.37 -3.68
C LYS A 136 -12.37 -6.99 -3.22
N GLU A 137 -13.66 -6.73 -3.31
CA GLU A 137 -14.24 -5.45 -2.93
C GLU A 137 -14.14 -5.21 -1.41
N ALA A 138 -14.34 -6.25 -0.59
CA ALA A 138 -14.14 -6.18 0.85
C ALA A 138 -12.68 -5.85 1.21
N ALA A 139 -11.71 -6.50 0.55
CA ALA A 139 -10.29 -6.22 0.75
C ALA A 139 -9.92 -4.79 0.33
N ARG A 140 -10.41 -4.35 -0.83
CA ARG A 140 -10.22 -2.99 -1.33
C ARG A 140 -10.78 -1.95 -0.35
N LYS A 141 -12.03 -2.09 0.09
CA LYS A 141 -12.64 -1.19 1.08
C LYS A 141 -11.91 -1.21 2.43
N GLN A 142 -11.43 -2.37 2.85
CA GLN A 142 -10.64 -2.47 4.09
C GLN A 142 -9.30 -1.72 3.97
N SER A 143 -8.64 -1.80 2.82
CA SER A 143 -7.36 -1.13 2.58
C SER A 143 -7.44 0.40 2.69
N LEU A 144 -8.61 0.99 2.41
CA LEU A 144 -8.86 2.45 2.53
C LEU A 144 -8.86 2.98 3.97
N ARG A 145 -8.76 2.10 4.97
CA ARG A 145 -8.78 2.44 6.40
C ARG A 145 -7.49 2.04 7.12
N VAL A 146 -6.52 1.53 6.37
CA VAL A 146 -5.27 0.99 6.90
C VAL A 146 -4.13 1.68 6.17
N CYS A 147 -3.19 2.27 6.92
CA CYS A 147 -2.00 2.86 6.33
C CYS A 147 -1.23 1.80 5.54
N ASP A 148 -0.95 2.07 4.28
CA ASP A 148 -0.24 1.14 3.41
C ASP A 148 1.20 0.89 3.87
N GLU A 149 1.88 1.88 4.44
CA GLU A 149 3.26 1.71 4.91
C GLU A 149 3.40 0.92 6.22
N CYS A 150 2.59 1.22 7.24
CA CYS A 150 2.81 0.71 8.61
C CYS A 150 1.66 -0.13 9.18
N GLY A 151 0.49 -0.16 8.54
CA GLY A 151 -0.66 -0.94 8.99
C GLY A 151 -1.47 -0.32 10.14
N ALA A 152 -1.09 0.88 10.61
CA ALA A 152 -1.89 1.65 11.56
C ALA A 152 -3.23 2.11 10.94
N SER A 153 -4.16 2.56 11.78
CA SER A 153 -5.40 3.19 11.31
C SER A 153 -5.07 4.40 10.42
N GLY A 154 -5.69 4.46 9.26
CA GLY A 154 -5.47 5.51 8.27
C GLY A 154 -6.76 5.89 7.56
N ARG A 155 -6.64 6.84 6.64
CA ARG A 155 -7.72 7.20 5.72
C ARG A 155 -7.17 7.44 4.34
N LEU A 156 -8.03 7.33 3.33
CA LEU A 156 -7.73 7.83 1.99
C LEU A 156 -7.36 9.31 2.09
N ARG A 157 -6.20 9.66 1.51
CA ARG A 157 -5.75 11.04 1.37
C ARG A 157 -5.71 11.42 -0.10
N MET A 158 -6.27 12.58 -0.40
CA MET A 158 -6.33 13.15 -1.74
C MET A 158 -5.24 14.20 -1.89
N GLY A 159 -4.08 13.75 -2.36
CA GLY A 159 -3.01 14.62 -2.83
C GLY A 159 -3.31 15.23 -4.18
N VAL A 160 -2.60 16.32 -4.49
CA VAL A 160 -2.68 16.96 -5.82
C VAL A 160 -2.25 15.99 -6.92
N SER A 161 -1.24 15.15 -6.66
CA SER A 161 -0.67 14.22 -7.66
C SER A 161 -0.94 12.74 -7.36
N ILE A 162 -1.37 12.40 -6.15
CA ILE A 162 -1.52 11.01 -5.71
C ILE A 162 -2.67 10.88 -4.73
N ALA A 163 -3.44 9.80 -4.84
CA ALA A 163 -4.31 9.34 -3.78
C ALA A 163 -3.62 8.18 -3.04
N LYS A 164 -3.49 8.26 -1.71
CA LYS A 164 -2.81 7.23 -0.91
C LYS A 164 -3.50 7.07 0.44
N THR A 165 -3.69 5.84 0.92
CA THR A 165 -4.23 5.62 2.25
C THR A 165 -3.12 5.57 3.28
N THR A 166 -3.08 6.55 4.17
CA THR A 166 -2.00 6.72 5.15
C THR A 166 -2.53 7.16 6.52
N CYS A 167 -1.82 6.77 7.57
CA CYS A 167 -2.01 7.34 8.91
C CYS A 167 -1.48 8.78 8.97
N ASP A 168 -1.70 9.49 10.08
CA ASP A 168 -1.26 10.88 10.21
C ASP A 168 0.26 11.05 10.13
N ARG A 169 1.01 10.09 10.68
CA ARG A 169 2.48 10.06 10.57
C ARG A 169 2.94 10.01 9.11
N HIS A 170 2.22 9.27 8.27
CA HIS A 170 2.55 9.09 6.85
C HIS A 170 1.77 10.02 5.92
N ALA A 171 1.03 10.99 6.47
CA ALA A 171 0.17 11.88 5.69
C ALA A 171 0.95 12.62 4.60
N ARG A 172 2.20 13.01 4.88
CA ARG A 172 3.08 13.70 3.93
C ARG A 172 3.32 12.94 2.62
N LEU A 173 3.13 11.62 2.61
CA LEU A 173 3.29 10.81 1.39
C LEU A 173 2.21 11.08 0.33
N ALA A 174 1.10 11.70 0.73
CA ALA A 174 0.08 12.18 -0.20
C ALA A 174 0.04 13.71 -0.29
N ALA A 175 0.93 14.42 0.41
CA ALA A 175 0.96 15.88 0.34
C ALA A 175 1.62 16.38 -0.97
N PRO A 176 1.32 17.61 -1.43
CA PRO A 176 0.33 18.53 -0.89
C PRO A 176 -1.11 18.02 -1.11
N PHE A 177 -2.00 18.32 -0.16
CA PHE A 177 -3.40 17.88 -0.23
C PHE A 177 -4.24 18.80 -1.11
N ARG A 178 -5.26 18.21 -1.74
CA ARG A 178 -6.33 18.94 -2.44
C ARG A 178 -7.30 19.55 -1.43
N GLU A 179 -8.11 20.49 -1.91
CA GLU A 179 -9.18 21.12 -1.11
C GLU A 179 -10.25 20.12 -0.65
N ASP A 180 -10.47 19.04 -1.41
CA ASP A 180 -11.44 17.98 -1.11
C ASP A 180 -10.83 16.75 -0.40
N ASP A 181 -9.61 16.89 0.14
CA ASP A 181 -9.04 15.86 1.01
C ASP A 181 -9.88 15.69 2.29
N GLY A 182 -10.26 14.44 2.58
CA GLY A 182 -11.18 14.11 3.68
C GLY A 182 -12.67 14.16 3.30
N GLU A 183 -13.02 14.75 2.14
CA GLU A 183 -14.38 14.69 1.59
C GLU A 183 -14.60 13.41 0.78
N ILE A 184 -13.58 13.00 0.00
CA ILE A 184 -13.58 11.74 -0.75
C ILE A 184 -13.12 10.63 0.19
N VAL A 185 -13.99 9.62 0.38
CA VAL A 185 -13.73 8.49 1.29
C VAL A 185 -13.39 7.20 0.54
N ASP A 186 -13.68 7.16 -0.76
CA ASP A 186 -13.37 6.03 -1.63
C ASP A 186 -13.18 6.52 -3.07
N LEU A 187 -12.22 5.92 -3.77
CA LEU A 187 -11.89 6.20 -5.16
C LEU A 187 -11.86 4.88 -5.96
N PRO A 188 -13.03 4.28 -6.24
CA PRO A 188 -13.11 2.99 -6.92
C PRO A 188 -12.56 3.11 -8.36
N PRO A 189 -11.94 2.06 -8.93
CA PRO A 189 -11.37 2.11 -10.28
C PRO A 189 -12.37 2.52 -11.38
N THR A 190 -13.67 2.32 -11.13
CA THR A 190 -14.77 2.66 -12.02
C THR A 190 -15.82 3.48 -11.27
N GLY A 191 -16.50 4.37 -11.98
CA GLY A 191 -17.65 5.10 -11.44
C GLY A 191 -17.32 6.34 -10.61
N GLY A 192 -16.07 6.82 -10.58
CA GLY A 192 -15.73 8.12 -9.97
C GLY A 192 -15.59 8.10 -8.43
N PRO A 193 -15.22 9.25 -7.82
CA PRO A 193 -15.03 9.37 -6.38
C PRO A 193 -16.34 9.20 -5.61
N ILE A 194 -16.27 8.57 -4.44
CA ILE A 194 -17.38 8.48 -3.49
C ILE A 194 -17.08 9.42 -2.32
N TYR A 195 -18.04 10.30 -2.04
CA TYR A 195 -17.96 11.32 -1.02
C TYR A 195 -18.52 10.81 0.30
N LYS A 196 -18.14 11.46 1.41
CA LYS A 196 -18.59 11.11 2.77
C LYS A 196 -20.11 11.16 2.96
N ASP A 197 -20.82 11.94 2.13
CA ASP A 197 -22.28 12.07 2.10
C ASP A 197 -22.97 10.91 1.34
N GLY A 198 -22.21 9.96 0.81
CA GLY A 198 -22.69 8.81 0.04
C GLY A 198 -22.87 9.08 -1.45
N ARG A 199 -22.64 10.32 -1.91
CA ARG A 199 -22.74 10.68 -3.32
C ARG A 199 -21.56 10.07 -4.10
N GLN A 200 -21.84 9.65 -5.33
CA GLN A 200 -20.84 9.14 -6.27
C GLN A 200 -20.70 10.12 -7.43
N GLY A 201 -19.50 10.69 -7.58
CA GLY A 201 -19.15 11.57 -8.70
C GLY A 201 -18.84 10.78 -9.97
N VAL A 202 -18.37 11.46 -11.03
CA VAL A 202 -18.00 10.83 -12.30
C VAL A 202 -16.59 11.25 -12.71
N TYR A 203 -15.76 10.31 -13.14
CA TYR A 203 -14.42 10.62 -13.64
C TYR A 203 -14.46 11.61 -14.81
N GLY A 204 -13.59 12.63 -14.77
CA GLY A 204 -13.47 13.64 -15.83
C GLY A 204 -14.54 14.73 -15.81
N LYS A 205 -15.53 14.68 -14.92
CA LYS A 205 -16.43 15.80 -14.67
C LYS A 205 -16.01 16.50 -13.38
N GLN A 206 -15.55 17.74 -13.50
CA GLN A 206 -15.41 18.62 -12.34
C GLN A 206 -16.82 19.07 -11.96
N GLU A 207 -17.33 18.55 -10.85
CA GLU A 207 -18.52 19.14 -10.23
C GLU A 207 -18.05 20.34 -9.41
N ASN A 208 -18.50 21.54 -9.79
CA ASN A 208 -18.15 22.75 -9.07
C ASN A 208 -18.87 22.72 -7.71
N PRO A 209 -18.17 22.94 -6.58
CA PRO A 209 -18.81 23.03 -5.27
C PRO A 209 -19.87 24.14 -5.16
N LYS A 210 -19.86 25.10 -6.10
CA LYS A 210 -20.79 26.23 -6.17
C LYS A 210 -22.16 25.89 -6.79
N ASP A 211 -22.32 24.72 -7.40
CA ASP A 211 -23.60 24.34 -8.04
C ASP A 211 -24.65 23.86 -7.01
N TYR A 212 -24.32 23.87 -5.72
CA TYR A 212 -25.18 23.38 -4.63
C TYR A 212 -25.55 24.45 -3.58
N GLN A 213 -25.48 25.74 -3.94
CA GLN A 213 -26.24 26.74 -3.18
C GLN A 213 -27.70 26.68 -3.62
N CYS A 214 -28.50 25.94 -2.83
CA CYS A 214 -29.96 25.97 -2.93
C CYS A 214 -30.44 27.41 -2.62
N PRO A 215 -31.42 27.96 -3.39
CA PRO A 215 -31.98 29.28 -3.12
C PRO A 215 -32.69 29.38 -1.77
#